data_AF-A0A519MDW9-F1
#
_entry.id   AF-A0A519MDW9-F1
#
_cell.length_a   1.000
_cell.length_b   1.000
_cell.length_c   1.000
_cell.angle_alpha   90.00
_cell.angle_beta   90.00
_cell.angle_gamma   90.00
#
_symmetry.space_group_name_H-M   'P 1'
#
loop_
_entity.id
_entity.type
_entity.pdbx_description
1 polymer ?
#
loop_
_entity_poly.entity_id
_entity_poly.type
_entity_poly.pdbx_seq_one_letter_code
_entity_poly.pdbx_strand_id
1 'polypeptide(L)' 'MTPTASPTAKRQLTVPTVADLAAQGKTPEILFWVGCAGAFDDRYKRVTRAFARILEHVGTDYAVLGLE' A
#
# COMPACT_ATOMS: atom_id res chain seq x y z
N MET A 1 19.07 6.39 24.26
CA MET A 1 19.83 6.14 23.01
C MET A 1 18.83 5.79 21.92
N THR A 2 18.24 6.80 21.29
CA THR A 2 17.34 6.60 20.14
C THR A 2 18.08 7.19 18.94
N PRO A 3 18.51 6.38 17.96
CA PRO A 3 19.20 6.94 16.81
C PRO A 3 18.21 7.77 16.00
N THR A 4 18.42 9.08 16.06
CA THR A 4 18.50 10.01 14.93
C THR A 4 17.64 9.66 13.72
N ALA A 5 16.53 10.40 13.59
CA ALA A 5 15.89 10.62 12.31
C ALA A 5 16.94 11.07 11.27
N SER A 6 17.04 10.32 10.18
CA SER A 6 17.89 10.59 9.02
C SER A 6 17.06 10.30 7.75
N PRO A 7 17.42 10.90 6.60
CA PRO A 7 16.60 11.84 5.84
C PRO A 7 15.58 11.15 4.93
N THR A 8 14.64 11.96 4.44
CA THR A 8 13.57 11.73 3.48
C THR A 8 13.98 10.90 2.23
N ALA A 9 14.20 9.60 2.40
CA ALA A 9 14.24 8.66 1.29
C ALA A 9 12.80 8.49 0.79
N LYS A 10 12.55 8.71 -0.49
CA LYS A 10 11.29 8.34 -1.13
C LYS A 10 11.15 6.83 -1.00
N ARG A 11 10.54 6.35 0.08
CA ARG A 11 10.25 4.92 0.29
C ARG A 11 9.34 4.50 -0.85
N GLN A 12 9.87 3.67 -1.74
CA GLN A 12 9.05 3.05 -2.78
C GLN A 12 8.06 2.16 -2.04
N LEU A 13 6.78 2.50 -2.16
CA LEU A 13 5.68 1.71 -1.62
C LEU A 13 5.59 0.43 -2.44
N THR A 14 5.95 -0.69 -1.83
CA THR A 14 5.70 -2.00 -2.44
C THR A 14 4.30 -2.41 -2.02
N VAL A 15 3.33 -2.20 -2.91
CA VAL A 15 1.94 -2.56 -2.67
C VAL A 15 1.71 -3.94 -3.32
N PRO A 16 1.61 -5.03 -2.55
CA PRO A 16 1.39 -6.36 -3.12
C PRO A 16 -0.03 -6.47 -3.68
N THR A 17 -0.17 -7.17 -4.80
CA THR A 17 -1.49 -7.51 -5.33
C THR A 17 -2.00 -8.80 -4.69
N VAL A 18 -3.32 -9.01 -4.72
CA VAL A 18 -3.92 -10.29 -4.31
C VAL A 18 -3.34 -11.45 -5.14
N ALA A 19 -3.05 -11.22 -6.41
CA ALA A 19 -2.43 -12.21 -7.29
C ALA A 19 -1.01 -12.58 -6.82
N ASP A 20 -0.19 -11.58 -6.44
CA ASP A 20 1.16 -11.81 -5.92
C ASP A 20 1.16 -12.61 -4.61
N LEU A 21 0.23 -12.30 -3.71
CA LEU A 21 0.11 -13.04 -2.44
C LEU A 21 -0.42 -14.45 -2.65
N ALA A 22 -1.43 -14.61 -3.51
CA ALA A 22 -1.98 -15.92 -3.86
C ALA A 22 -0.91 -16.83 -4.50
N ALA A 23 -0.06 -16.30 -5.38
CA ALA A 23 1.06 -17.04 -5.96
C ALA A 23 2.09 -17.48 -4.91
N GLN A 24 2.21 -16.75 -3.79
CA GLN A 24 3.05 -17.10 -2.64
C GLN A 24 2.34 -18.00 -1.62
N GLY A 25 1.08 -18.42 -1.88
CA GLY A 25 0.27 -19.18 -0.94
C GLY A 25 -0.14 -18.38 0.31
N LYS A 26 -0.09 -17.05 0.25
CA LYS A 26 -0.46 -16.13 1.33
C LYS A 26 -1.82 -15.50 1.02
N THR A 27 -2.61 -15.29 2.07
CA THR A 27 -3.89 -14.58 1.98
C THR A 27 -3.77 -13.28 2.77
N PRO A 28 -4.03 -12.11 2.16
CA PRO A 28 -4.01 -10.86 2.90
C PRO A 28 -5.13 -10.84 3.95
N GLU A 29 -4.89 -10.21 5.09
CA GLU A 29 -5.95 -9.95 6.07
C GLU A 29 -6.91 -8.85 5.58
N ILE A 30 -6.37 -7.88 4.82
CA ILE A 30 -7.14 -6.76 4.30
C ILE A 30 -7.01 -6.67 2.78
N LEU A 31 -8.17 -6.65 2.10
CA LEU A 31 -8.26 -6.26 0.70
C LEU A 31 -8.48 -4.74 0.61
N PHE A 32 -7.45 -4.02 0.16
CA PHE A 32 -7.54 -2.60 -0.14
C PHE A 32 -8.02 -2.40 -1.58
N TRP A 33 -9.34 -2.39 -1.78
CA TRP A 33 -9.94 -2.20 -3.09
C TRP A 33 -10.08 -0.71 -3.43
N VAL A 34 -9.32 -0.26 -4.43
CA VAL A 34 -9.38 1.11 -4.93
C VAL A 34 -10.35 1.17 -6.12
N GLY A 35 -11.49 1.84 -5.93
CA GLY A 35 -12.46 2.07 -7.00
C GLY A 35 -12.03 3.15 -8.00
N CYS A 36 -12.83 3.37 -9.05
CA CYS A 36 -12.56 4.29 -10.16
C CYS A 36 -12.13 5.70 -9.71
N ALA A 37 -12.78 6.27 -8.68
CA ALA A 37 -12.41 7.58 -8.14
C ALA A 37 -10.96 7.62 -7.60
N GLY A 38 -10.50 6.55 -6.95
CA GLY A 38 -9.15 6.42 -6.40
C GLY A 38 -8.07 6.12 -7.44
N ALA A 39 -8.46 5.64 -8.63
CA ALA A 39 -7.58 5.33 -9.74
C ALA A 39 -7.45 6.50 -10.75
N PHE A 40 -8.51 7.29 -10.96
CA PHE A 40 -8.53 8.33 -12.00
C PHE A 40 -8.22 9.74 -11.50
N ASP A 41 -8.78 10.16 -10.36
CA ASP A 41 -8.62 11.53 -9.85
C ASP A 41 -7.30 11.70 -9.08
N ASP A 42 -6.48 12.69 -9.44
CA ASP A 42 -5.19 12.94 -8.81
C ASP A 42 -5.29 13.29 -7.31
N ARG A 43 -6.42 13.85 -6.87
CA ARG A 43 -6.69 14.10 -5.45
C ARG A 43 -6.83 12.78 -4.70
N TYR A 44 -7.62 11.85 -5.25
CA TYR A 44 -7.84 10.55 -4.60
C TYR A 44 -6.61 9.63 -4.71
N LYS A 45 -5.83 9.70 -5.80
CA LYS A 45 -4.54 8.99 -5.88
C LYS A 45 -3.58 9.35 -4.74
N ARG A 46 -3.59 10.61 -4.28
CA ARG A 46 -2.78 11.04 -3.11
C ARG A 46 -3.28 10.40 -1.82
N VAL A 47 -4.59 10.33 -1.63
CA VAL A 47 -5.23 9.68 -0.47
C VAL A 47 -4.92 8.18 -0.46
N THR A 48 -5.09 7.49 -1.59
CA THR A 48 -4.78 6.06 -1.74
C THR A 48 -3.33 5.74 -1.36
N ARG A 49 -2.38 6.56 -1.85
CA ARG A 49 -0.95 6.40 -1.50
C ARG A 49 -0.68 6.68 -0.03
N ALA A 50 -1.34 7.67 0.58
CA ALA A 50 -1.20 7.94 2.00
C ALA A 50 -1.72 6.78 2.86
N PHE A 51 -2.85 6.18 2.48
CA PHE A 51 -3.38 4.99 3.14
C PHE A 51 -2.42 3.80 3.07
N ALA A 52 -1.88 3.51 1.89
CA ALA A 52 -0.89 2.44 1.73
C ALA A 52 0.35 2.66 2.61
N ARG A 53 0.80 3.91 2.79
CA ARG A 53 1.92 4.23 3.72
C ARG A 53 1.57 3.97 5.16
N ILE A 54 0.34 4.27 5.57
CA ILE A 54 -0.13 4.02 6.92
C ILE A 54 -0.16 2.52 7.16
N LEU A 55 -0.78 1.74 6.27
CA LEU A 55 -0.85 0.28 6.35
C LEU A 55 0.53 -0.38 6.45
N GLU A 56 1.48 0.08 5.63
CA GLU A 56 2.87 -0.38 5.70
C GLU A 56 3.55 0.03 7.01
N HIS A 57 3.25 1.21 7.56
CA HIS A 57 3.84 1.67 8.82
C HIS A 57 3.30 0.91 10.04
N VAL A 58 2.02 0.53 10.03
CA VAL A 58 1.42 -0.27 11.10
C VAL A 58 1.71 -1.77 10.96
N GLY A 59 2.33 -2.19 9.85
CA GLY A 59 2.71 -3.58 9.61
C GLY A 59 1.52 -4.51 9.34
N THR A 60 0.43 -3.98 8.79
CA THR A 60 -0.77 -4.77 8.46
C THR A 60 -0.56 -5.55 7.17
N ASP A 61 -1.00 -6.80 7.11
CA ASP A 61 -1.04 -7.60 5.89
C ASP A 61 -2.21 -7.15 5.01
N TYR A 62 -1.91 -6.35 3.97
CA TYR A 62 -2.89 -5.85 3.01
C TYR A 62 -2.48 -6.16 1.58
N ALA A 63 -3.46 -6.28 0.68
CA ALA A 63 -3.20 -6.34 -0.76
C ALA A 63 -4.25 -5.57 -1.56
N VAL A 64 -3.88 -5.15 -2.76
CA VAL A 64 -4.80 -4.51 -3.71
C VAL A 64 -5.27 -5.51 -4.75
N LEU A 65 -6.50 -5.34 -5.24
CA LEU A 65 -7.12 -6.28 -6.19
C LEU A 65 -6.38 -6.33 -7.54
N GLY A 66 -5.75 -5.23 -7.93
CA GLY A 66 -4.98 -5.07 -9.16
C GLY A 66 -4.97 -3.61 -9.58
N LEU A 67 -3.93 -3.20 -10.31
CA LEU A 67 -3.97 -2.01 -11.15
C LEU A 67 -4.40 -2.49 -12.53
N GLU A 68 -5.61 -2.16 -12.98
CA GLU A 68 -5.87 -2.11 -14.42
C GLU A 68 -5.15 -0.91 -15.04
#